data_AF-A0A7C1FWC0-F1
#
_entry.id   AF-A0A7C1FWC0-F1
#
_cell.length_a   1.000
_cell.length_b   1.000
_cell.length_c   1.000
_cell.angle_alpha   90.00
_cell.angle_beta   90.00
_cell.angle_gamma   90.00
#
_symmetry.space_group_name_H-M   'P 1'
#
loop_
_entity.id
_entity.type
_entity.pdbx_description
1 polymer ?
#
loop_
_entity_poly.entity_id
_entity_poly.type
_entity_poly.pdbx_seq_one_letter_code
_entity_poly.pdbx_strand_id
1 'polypeptide(L)'
;MTTDETAPRTSAAFERRFWLSGPQLIIILVLLAGLFLTADFNRRLALNRRIVADEEALRQEVATAQAYQAELLAQMEAVQSDAYVERWARYEAKMVKPGEVLVVPLALPPTPEAVPTPPPTPTPAPWEAWWALFFGNR
;
A
#
# COMPACT_ATOMS: atom_id res chain seq x y z
N MET A 1 -61.50 -69.30 48.43
CA MET A 1 -62.09 -69.95 47.23
C MET A 1 -62.75 -68.82 46.46
N THR A 2 -62.17 -68.24 45.43
CA THR A 2 -61.13 -68.70 44.51
C THR A 2 -60.50 -67.44 43.90
N THR A 3 -59.19 -67.52 43.67
CA THR A 3 -58.38 -66.80 42.65
C THR A 3 -59.21 -66.09 41.56
N ASP A 4 -58.88 -64.87 41.13
CA ASP A 4 -57.81 -64.75 40.14
C ASP A 4 -57.23 -63.34 40.02
N GLU A 5 -55.94 -63.37 39.77
CA GLU A 5 -54.99 -62.33 39.47
C GLU A 5 -55.06 -62.02 37.98
N THR A 6 -55.24 -60.76 37.58
CA THR A 6 -54.76 -60.30 36.25
C THR A 6 -54.40 -58.82 36.29
N ALA A 7 -53.14 -58.54 36.61
CA ALA A 7 -52.43 -57.40 36.03
C ALA A 7 -52.16 -57.66 34.52
N PRO A 8 -51.53 -56.74 33.78
CA PRO A 8 -51.76 -55.32 33.61
C PRO A 8 -52.40 -55.05 32.22
N ARG A 9 -53.15 -53.95 32.05
CA ARG A 9 -53.55 -53.49 30.71
C ARG A 9 -52.36 -52.83 30.00
N THR A 10 -51.56 -53.64 29.35
CA THR A 10 -50.65 -53.20 28.29
C THR A 10 -51.45 -53.04 27.00
N SER A 11 -51.82 -51.81 26.65
CA SER A 11 -52.18 -51.43 25.27
C SER A 11 -51.09 -50.47 24.81
N ALA A 12 -50.00 -51.01 24.28
CA ALA A 12 -49.82 -51.24 22.85
C ALA A 12 -49.70 -49.93 22.08
N ALA A 13 -48.44 -49.63 21.74
CA ALA A 13 -48.00 -49.04 20.49
C ALA A 13 -48.62 -47.69 20.10
N PHE A 14 -47.79 -46.67 20.27
CA PHE A 14 -47.70 -45.48 19.46
C PHE A 14 -47.76 -45.81 17.95
N GLU A 15 -48.96 -46.01 17.41
CA GLU A 15 -49.17 -45.96 15.98
C GLU A 15 -49.24 -44.49 15.58
N ARG A 16 -48.07 -43.86 15.46
CA ARG A 16 -47.90 -42.74 14.52
C ARG A 16 -48.09 -43.30 13.12
N ARG A 17 -49.34 -43.55 12.80
CA ARG A 17 -49.77 -43.90 11.47
C ARG A 17 -49.59 -42.66 10.64
N PHE A 18 -48.41 -42.54 10.05
CA PHE A 18 -48.02 -41.45 9.18
C PHE A 18 -48.77 -41.61 7.86
N TRP A 19 -50.08 -41.34 7.89
CA TRP A 19 -50.88 -41.14 6.69
C TRP A 19 -50.53 -39.75 6.16
N LEU A 20 -49.35 -39.61 5.54
CA LEU A 20 -49.13 -38.49 4.65
C LEU A 20 -50.14 -38.63 3.52
N SER A 21 -51.09 -37.70 3.47
CA SER A 21 -52.06 -37.65 2.37
C SER A 21 -51.30 -37.38 1.07
N GLY A 22 -51.68 -37.98 -0.06
CA GLY A 22 -51.06 -37.74 -1.37
C GLY A 22 -50.69 -36.27 -1.68
N PRO A 23 -51.57 -35.27 -1.42
CA PRO A 23 -51.21 -33.85 -1.60
C PRO A 23 -50.08 -33.36 -0.69
N GLN A 24 -49.94 -33.92 0.51
CA GLN A 24 -48.90 -33.57 1.48
C GLN A 24 -47.51 -34.01 1.00
N LEU A 25 -47.43 -35.17 0.33
CA LEU A 25 -46.20 -35.63 -0.33
C LEU A 25 -45.79 -34.71 -1.48
N ILE A 26 -46.76 -34.23 -2.27
CA ILE A 26 -46.50 -33.29 -3.37
C ILE A 26 -45.96 -31.97 -2.84
N ILE A 27 -46.55 -31.42 -1.77
CA ILE A 27 -46.06 -30.17 -1.15
C ILE A 27 -44.63 -30.34 -0.65
N ILE A 28 -44.33 -31.45 0.04
CA ILE A 28 -42.96 -31.74 0.51
C ILE A 28 -41.99 -31.84 -0.66
N LEU A 29 -42.38 -32.53 -1.75
CA LEU A 29 -41.56 -32.66 -2.95
C LEU A 29 -41.26 -31.29 -3.58
N VAL A 30 -42.27 -30.43 -3.72
CA VAL A 30 -42.12 -29.08 -4.28
C VAL A 30 -41.23 -28.21 -3.39
N LEU A 31 -41.37 -28.30 -2.06
CA LEU A 31 -40.52 -27.56 -1.13
C LEU A 31 -39.06 -28.03 -1.22
N LEU A 32 -38.82 -29.33 -1.27
CA LEU A 32 -37.47 -29.88 -1.42
C LEU A 32 -36.85 -29.50 -2.76
N ALA A 33 -37.61 -29.59 -3.85
CA ALA A 33 -37.18 -29.15 -5.17
C ALA A 33 -36.86 -27.65 -5.18
N GLY A 34 -37.75 -26.81 -4.63
CA GLY A 34 -37.53 -25.37 -4.52
C GLY A 34 -36.29 -25.02 -3.71
N LEU A 35 -36.07 -25.69 -2.57
CA LEU A 35 -34.87 -25.49 -1.76
C LEU A 35 -33.60 -25.89 -2.52
N PHE A 36 -33.63 -27.03 -3.21
CA PHE A 36 -32.52 -27.51 -4.03
C PHE A 36 -32.18 -26.54 -5.17
N LEU A 37 -33.19 -26.07 -5.92
CA LEU A 37 -33.01 -25.10 -7.00
C LEU A 37 -32.43 -23.78 -6.49
N THR A 38 -32.94 -23.27 -5.36
CA THR A 38 -32.46 -22.01 -4.79
C THR A 38 -31.01 -22.15 -4.32
N ALA A 39 -30.66 -23.29 -3.72
CA ALA A 39 -29.28 -23.58 -3.32
C ALA A 39 -28.33 -23.70 -4.52
N ASP A 40 -28.72 -24.42 -5.57
CA ASP A 40 -27.94 -24.57 -6.80
C ASP A 40 -27.74 -23.22 -7.51
N PHE A 41 -28.81 -22.44 -7.63
CA PHE A 41 -28.77 -21.11 -8.23
C PHE A 41 -27.85 -20.16 -7.46
N ASN A 42 -27.96 -20.14 -6.12
CA ASN A 42 -27.08 -19.35 -5.26
C ASN A 42 -25.61 -19.77 -5.41
N ARG A 43 -25.33 -21.07 -5.49
CA ARG A 43 -23.97 -21.59 -5.68
C ARG A 43 -23.40 -21.18 -7.04
N ARG A 44 -24.19 -21.27 -8.11
CA ARG A 44 -23.80 -20.84 -9.46
C ARG A 44 -23.52 -19.35 -9.54
N LEU A 45 -24.39 -18.53 -8.94
CA LEU A 45 -24.20 -17.08 -8.83
C LEU A 45 -22.91 -16.74 -8.08
N ALA A 46 -22.63 -17.42 -6.96
CA ALA A 46 -21.42 -17.19 -6.19
C ALA A 46 -20.15 -17.53 -6.98
N LEU A 47 -20.17 -18.63 -7.75
CA LEU A 47 -19.06 -19.00 -8.62
C LEU A 47 -18.86 -17.99 -9.76
N ASN A 48 -19.93 -17.56 -10.42
CA ASN A 48 -19.84 -16.60 -11.52
C ASN A 48 -19.28 -15.25 -11.03
N ARG A 49 -19.73 -14.76 -9.86
CA ARG A 49 -19.19 -13.53 -9.26
C ARG A 49 -17.70 -13.62 -8.96
N ARG A 50 -17.22 -14.79 -8.51
CA ARG A 50 -15.78 -15.01 -8.26
C ARG A 50 -14.99 -14.94 -9.57
N ILE A 51 -15.46 -15.62 -10.62
CA ILE A 51 -14.80 -15.62 -11.93
C ILE A 51 -14.69 -14.19 -12.48
N VAL A 52 -15.75 -13.40 -12.39
CA VAL A 52 -15.74 -12.00 -12.85
C VAL A 52 -14.74 -11.15 -12.04
N ALA A 53 -14.72 -11.32 -10.71
CA ALA A 53 -13.78 -10.60 -9.86
C ALA A 53 -12.32 -10.98 -10.15
N ASP A 54 -12.04 -12.27 -10.35
CA ASP A 54 -10.72 -12.77 -10.71
C ASP A 54 -10.28 -12.21 -12.08
N GLU A 55 -11.19 -12.19 -13.06
CA GLU A 55 -10.93 -11.60 -14.38
C GLU A 55 -10.60 -10.10 -14.29
N GLU A 56 -11.35 -9.33 -13.49
CA GLU A 56 -11.07 -7.91 -13.28
C GLU A 56 -9.70 -7.68 -12.63
N ALA A 57 -9.34 -8.49 -11.62
CA ALA A 57 -8.04 -8.42 -10.97
C ALA A 57 -6.89 -8.74 -11.94
N LEU A 58 -7.02 -9.81 -12.72
CA LEU A 58 -6.05 -10.20 -13.75
C LEU A 58 -5.89 -9.11 -14.82
N ARG A 59 -6.99 -8.49 -15.27
CA ARG A 59 -6.95 -7.38 -16.23
C ARG A 59 -6.20 -6.18 -15.68
N GLN A 60 -6.41 -5.84 -14.40
CA GLN A 60 -5.68 -4.77 -13.74
C GLN A 60 -4.19 -5.07 -13.66
N GLU A 61 -3.82 -6.29 -13.25
CA GLU A 61 -2.42 -6.70 -13.19
C GLU A 61 -1.74 -6.59 -14.56
N VAL A 62 -2.38 -7.10 -15.62
CA VAL A 62 -1.86 -6.98 -16.99
C VAL A 62 -1.73 -5.52 -17.42
N ALA A 63 -2.72 -4.66 -17.12
CA ALA A 63 -2.66 -3.24 -17.46
C ALA A 63 -1.49 -2.53 -16.76
N THR A 64 -1.27 -2.83 -15.47
CA THR A 64 -0.13 -2.27 -14.72
C THR A 64 1.21 -2.73 -15.28
N ALA A 65 1.34 -4.01 -15.62
CA ALA A 65 2.56 -4.57 -16.21
C ALA A 65 2.85 -3.95 -17.58
N GLN A 66 1.83 -3.76 -18.42
CA GLN A 66 1.98 -3.12 -19.73
C GLN A 66 2.38 -1.64 -19.61
N ALA A 67 1.78 -0.90 -18.67
CA ALA A 67 2.16 0.49 -18.42
C ALA A 67 3.62 0.59 -17.97
N TYR A 68 4.05 -0.29 -17.06
CA TYR A 68 5.44 -0.35 -16.61
C TYR A 68 6.40 -0.70 -17.75
N GLN A 69 6.04 -1.68 -18.59
CA GLN A 69 6.83 -2.02 -19.76
C GLN A 69 6.97 -0.85 -20.74
N ALA A 70 5.88 -0.12 -21.02
CA ALA A 70 5.90 1.05 -21.89
C ALA A 70 6.83 2.15 -21.35
N GLU A 71 6.78 2.41 -20.04
CA GLU A 71 7.66 3.35 -19.38
C GLU A 71 9.14 2.93 -19.49
N LEU A 72 9.45 1.65 -19.25
CA LEU A 72 10.81 1.13 -19.38
C LEU A 72 11.33 1.24 -20.82
N LEU A 73 10.49 0.97 -21.81
CA LEU A 73 10.85 1.12 -23.22
C LEU A 73 11.12 2.59 -23.58
N ALA A 74 10.31 3.52 -23.08
CA ALA A 74 10.52 4.94 -23.29
C ALA A 74 11.84 5.42 -22.65
N GLN A 75 12.17 4.96 -21.44
CA GLN A 75 13.44 5.27 -20.80
C GLN A 75 14.63 4.68 -21.57
N MET A 76 14.50 3.44 -22.04
CA MET A 76 15.51 2.77 -22.85
C MET A 76 15.77 3.53 -24.16
N GLU A 77 14.73 4.00 -24.83
CA GLU A 77 14.86 4.83 -26.04
C GLU A 77 15.53 6.17 -25.72
N ALA A 78 15.11 6.85 -24.65
CA ALA A 78 15.67 8.13 -24.24
C ALA A 78 17.17 8.02 -23.95
N VAL A 79 17.61 6.98 -23.25
CA VAL A 79 19.04 6.75 -22.91
C VAL A 79 19.87 6.36 -24.14
N GLN A 80 19.29 5.67 -25.11
CA GLN A 80 19.99 5.31 -26.36
C GLN A 80 20.09 6.46 -27.36
N SER A 81 19.37 7.56 -27.15
CA SER A 81 19.39 8.70 -28.06
C SER A 81 20.75 9.41 -28.08
N ASP A 82 21.17 9.90 -29.24
CA ASP A 82 22.38 10.71 -29.40
C ASP A 82 22.37 11.96 -28.49
N ALA A 83 21.19 12.52 -28.25
CA ALA A 83 21.01 13.66 -27.36
C ALA A 83 21.36 13.32 -25.90
N TYR A 84 21.06 12.11 -25.44
CA TYR A 84 21.48 11.64 -24.13
C TYR A 84 22.99 11.44 -24.07
N VAL A 85 23.57 10.79 -25.09
CA VAL A 85 25.02 10.58 -25.20
C VAL A 85 25.77 11.91 -25.19
N GLU A 86 25.31 12.90 -25.96
CA GLU A 86 25.90 14.23 -26.00
C GLU A 86 25.78 14.96 -24.65
N ARG A 87 24.62 14.87 -23.99
CA ARG A 87 24.43 15.44 -22.65
C ARG A 87 25.39 14.80 -21.65
N TRP A 88 25.45 13.47 -21.60
CA TRP A 88 26.35 12.76 -20.72
C TRP A 88 27.82 13.11 -21.00
N ALA A 89 28.22 13.14 -22.28
CA ALA A 89 29.56 13.50 -22.70
C ALA A 89 29.95 14.90 -22.22
N ARG A 90 29.06 15.90 -22.38
CA ARG A 90 29.31 17.29 -21.97
C ARG A 90 29.31 17.47 -20.45
N TYR A 91 28.30 16.94 -19.76
CA TYR A 91 28.08 17.24 -18.33
C TYR A 91 28.83 16.32 -17.39
N GLU A 92 28.83 15.01 -17.65
CA GLU A 92 29.45 14.01 -16.77
C GLU A 92 30.90 13.76 -17.18
N ALA A 93 31.14 13.47 -18.47
CA ALA A 93 32.48 13.13 -18.95
C ALA A 93 33.37 14.35 -19.28
N LYS A 94 32.82 15.57 -19.24
CA LYS A 94 33.50 16.84 -19.61
C LYS A 94 34.18 16.81 -20.98
N MET A 95 33.66 15.99 -21.90
CA MET A 95 34.11 15.90 -23.28
C MET A 95 33.59 17.07 -24.09
N VAL A 96 34.37 17.50 -25.08
CA VAL A 96 34.03 18.58 -26.02
C VAL A 96 34.19 18.08 -27.45
N LYS A 97 33.38 18.60 -28.38
CA LYS A 97 33.50 18.25 -29.81
C LYS A 97 34.79 18.85 -30.40
N PRO A 98 35.32 18.29 -31.51
CA PRO A 98 36.46 18.89 -32.20
C PRO A 98 36.18 20.36 -32.55
N GLY A 99 37.06 21.27 -32.08
CA GLY A 99 36.93 22.71 -32.29
C GLY A 99 36.21 23.49 -31.18
N GLU A 100 35.63 22.82 -30.18
CA GLU A 100 35.07 23.47 -28.99
C GLU A 100 36.14 23.69 -27.90
N VAL A 101 36.00 24.76 -27.10
CA VAL A 101 36.89 25.08 -25.97
C VAL A 101 36.12 24.99 -24.66
N LEU A 102 36.57 24.11 -23.74
CA LEU A 102 35.98 23.98 -22.41
C LEU A 102 36.41 25.15 -21.51
N VAL A 103 35.46 25.96 -21.04
CA VAL A 103 35.71 27.04 -20.08
C VAL A 103 35.25 26.60 -18.69
N VAL A 104 36.18 26.53 -17.73
CA VAL A 104 35.87 26.25 -16.31
C VAL A 104 35.97 27.56 -15.53
N PRO A 105 34.86 28.07 -14.96
CA PRO A 105 34.92 29.25 -14.11
C PRO A 105 35.74 28.94 -12.85
N LEU A 106 36.83 29.67 -12.66
CA LEU A 106 37.54 29.68 -11.38
C LEU A 106 36.78 30.64 -10.46
N ALA A 107 36.21 30.10 -9.38
CA ALA A 107 35.70 30.94 -8.30
C ALA A 107 36.89 31.70 -7.71
N LEU A 108 36.91 33.02 -7.90
CA LEU A 108 37.85 33.88 -7.20
C LEU A 108 37.58 33.74 -5.70
N PRO A 109 38.62 33.64 -4.85
CA PRO A 109 38.42 33.69 -3.42
C PRO A 109 37.64 34.97 -3.09
N PRO A 110 36.65 34.92 -2.18
CA PRO A 110 35.90 36.11 -1.82
C PRO A 110 36.90 37.19 -1.40
N THR A 111 36.78 38.38 -1.98
CA THR A 111 37.48 39.57 -1.50
C THR A 111 37.23 39.64 0.01
N PRO A 112 38.26 39.72 0.87
CA PRO A 112 38.05 39.87 2.29
C PRO A 112 37.14 41.07 2.52
N GLU A 113 35.92 40.82 2.99
CA GLU A 113 35.08 41.91 3.49
C GLU A 113 35.86 42.60 4.61
N ALA A 114 35.94 43.92 4.55
CA ALA A 114 36.55 44.70 5.60
C ALA A 114 35.82 44.38 6.91
N VAL A 115 36.48 43.63 7.79
CA VAL A 115 35.97 43.38 9.14
C VAL A 115 35.75 44.76 9.77
N PRO A 116 34.54 45.08 10.25
CA PRO A 116 34.29 46.37 10.88
C PRO A 116 35.29 46.54 12.01
N THR A 117 36.02 47.64 12.00
CA THR A 117 36.93 48.01 13.09
C THR A 117 36.14 47.91 14.40
N PRO A 118 36.59 47.10 15.38
CA PRO A 118 35.86 46.99 16.63
C PRO A 118 35.73 48.39 17.25
N PRO A 119 34.59 48.71 17.87
CA PRO A 119 34.44 50.00 18.53
C PRO A 119 35.59 50.20 19.53
N PRO A 120 36.09 51.44 19.70
CA PRO A 120 37.18 51.69 20.63
C PRO A 120 36.78 51.14 22.00
N THR A 121 37.65 50.30 22.59
CA THR A 121 37.43 49.79 23.94
C THR A 121 37.27 51.00 24.86
N PRO A 122 36.17 51.10 25.63
CA PRO A 122 36.00 52.21 26.56
C PRO A 122 37.18 52.21 27.51
N THR A 123 37.86 53.35 27.59
CA THR A 123 38.94 53.52 28.56
C THR A 123 38.29 53.48 29.95
N PRO A 124 38.69 52.55 30.83
CA PRO A 124 38.07 52.43 32.14
C PRO A 124 38.24 53.74 32.91
N ALA A 125 37.22 54.10 33.68
CA ALA A 125 37.34 55.26 34.55
C ALA A 125 38.50 55.02 35.54
N PRO A 126 39.23 56.06 35.99
CA PRO A 126 40.42 55.89 36.82
C PRO A 126 40.20 54.97 38.05
N TRP A 127 39.02 55.02 38.66
CA TRP A 127 38.67 54.18 39.81
C TRP A 127 38.52 52.69 39.45
N GLU A 128 38.03 52.35 38.24
CA GLU A 128 37.90 50.97 37.76
C GLU A 128 39.27 50.35 37.52
N ALA A 129 40.21 51.15 37.00
CA ALA A 129 41.60 50.74 36.84
C ALA A 129 42.26 50.46 38.19
N TRP A 130 42.04 51.31 39.20
CA TRP A 130 42.51 51.07 40.56
C TRP A 130 41.93 49.79 41.16
N TRP A 131 40.62 49.59 41.01
CA TRP A 131 39.96 48.40 41.53
C TRP A 131 40.50 47.11 40.90
N ALA A 132 40.73 47.12 39.59
CA ALA A 132 41.31 45.98 38.87
C ALA A 132 42.73 45.62 39.35
N LEU A 133 43.55 46.60 39.75
CA LEU A 133 44.89 46.32 40.28
C LEU A 133 44.87 45.55 41.61
N PHE A 134 43.86 45.81 42.45
CA PHE A 134 43.75 45.15 43.76
C PHE A 134 43.01 43.82 43.71
N PHE A 135 42.08 43.65 42.76
CA PHE A 135 41.14 42.51 42.75
C PHE A 135 41.03 41.76 41.42
N GLY A 136 41.67 42.21 40.35
CA GLY A 136 41.57 41.66 39.00
C GLY A 136 42.73 40.73 38.62
N ASN A 137 42.76 39.51 39.17
CA ASN A 137 43.58 38.42 38.63
C ASN A 137 43.04 37.05 39.04
N ARG A 138 42.23 36.44 38.16
CA ARG A 138 42.08 34.98 37.94
C ARG A 138 41.55 34.75 36.53
#